data_AF-A0A6A4ZCY9-F1
#
_entry.id   AF-A0A6A4ZCY9-F1
#
_cell.length_a   1.000
_cell.length_b   1.000
_cell.length_c   1.000
_cell.angle_alpha   90.00
_cell.angle_beta   90.00
_cell.angle_gamma   90.00
#
_symmetry.space_group_name_H-M   'P 1'
#
loop_
_entity.id
_entity.type
_entity.pdbx_description
1 polymer ?
#
loop_
_entity_poly.entity_id
_entity_poly.type
_entity_poly.pdbx_seq_one_letter_code
_entity_poly.pdbx_strand_id
1 'polypeptide(L)'
;MTSEEWTSVTFDIYLLHMSTSEADLVNNMDTVHANWEGSRTLRKFRTYFFNTLLPYPVVYSTNRGPRFWKWQVFHSHRGCSYTNNPNKHFNRKLKDAIGRVKKHVPHLVQEVAKLVQYISTQATPWVQHPVQTERMKKYFNKLLENRRLRVNEVPRVRPVTSCVLHLPE
;
A
#
# COMPACT_ATOMS: atom_id res chain seq x y z
N MET A 1 0.02 5.11 23.63
CA MET A 1 -0.80 5.59 22.50
C MET A 1 -2.24 5.53 22.93
N THR A 2 -2.96 6.64 22.76
CA THR A 2 -4.40 6.70 23.00
C THR A 2 -5.17 6.11 21.80
N SER A 3 -6.46 5.82 21.97
CA SER A 3 -7.33 5.35 20.87
C SER A 3 -7.41 6.36 19.73
N GLU A 4 -7.43 7.65 20.06
CA GLU A 4 -7.46 8.76 19.09
C GLU A 4 -6.16 8.86 18.28
N GLU A 5 -5.01 8.75 18.94
CA GLU A 5 -3.71 8.74 18.28
C GLU A 5 -3.58 7.55 17.31
N TRP A 6 -4.09 6.38 17.69
CA TRP A 6 -4.16 5.22 16.79
C TRP A 6 -5.10 5.44 15.60
N THR A 7 -6.23 6.11 15.82
CA THR A 7 -7.19 6.42 14.76
C THR A 7 -6.57 7.36 13.73
N SER A 8 -5.85 8.39 14.20
CA SER A 8 -5.11 9.33 13.34
C SER A 8 -4.04 8.64 12.50
N VAL A 9 -3.18 7.83 13.14
CA VAL A 9 -2.14 7.07 12.43
C VAL A 9 -2.72 6.09 11.42
N THR A 10 -3.84 5.45 11.74
CA THR A 10 -4.51 4.52 10.81
C THR A 10 -5.06 5.27 9.60
N PHE A 11 -5.61 6.46 9.80
CA PHE A 11 -6.09 7.32 8.72
C PHE A 11 -4.93 7.80 7.82
N ASP A 12 -3.83 8.24 8.41
CA ASP A 12 -2.62 8.65 7.67
C ASP A 12 -2.06 7.51 6.81
N ILE A 13 -1.97 6.29 7.36
CA ILE A 13 -1.54 5.11 6.59
C ILE A 13 -2.53 4.77 5.48
N TYR A 14 -3.82 4.93 5.74
CA TYR A 14 -4.86 4.73 4.72
C TYR A 14 -4.74 5.75 3.58
N LEU A 15 -4.46 7.03 3.88
CA LEU A 15 -4.23 8.06 2.87
C LEU A 15 -3.02 7.71 1.98
N LEU A 16 -1.89 7.29 2.57
CA LEU A 16 -0.73 6.85 1.80
C LEU A 16 -1.09 5.71 0.83
N HIS A 17 -1.91 4.75 1.27
CA HIS A 17 -2.39 3.65 0.43
C HIS A 17 -3.37 4.07 -0.69
N MET A 18 -4.07 5.19 -0.52
CA MET A 18 -5.01 5.74 -1.49
C MET A 18 -4.38 6.72 -2.49
N SER A 19 -3.07 6.94 -2.40
CA SER A 19 -2.34 7.82 -3.33
C SER A 19 -2.50 7.33 -4.77
N THR A 20 -2.91 8.23 -5.64
CA THR A 20 -3.28 7.94 -7.04
C THR A 20 -2.09 7.99 -7.99
N SER A 21 -1.00 8.64 -7.59
CA SER A 21 0.25 8.75 -8.33
C SER A 21 1.46 8.76 -7.40
N GLU A 22 2.66 8.62 -7.96
CA GLU A 22 3.90 8.74 -7.18
C GLU A 22 4.06 10.13 -6.56
N ALA A 23 3.73 11.19 -7.31
CA ALA A 23 3.76 12.57 -6.79
C ALA A 23 2.75 12.77 -5.64
N ASP A 24 1.55 12.21 -5.77
CA ASP A 24 0.53 12.23 -4.72
C ASP A 24 1.00 11.47 -3.46
N LEU A 25 1.69 10.33 -3.64
CA LEU A 25 2.29 9.60 -2.53
C LEU A 25 3.38 10.43 -1.83
N VAL A 26 4.25 11.13 -2.58
CA VAL A 26 5.28 11.99 -2.00
C VAL A 26 4.67 13.12 -1.17
N ASN A 27 3.67 13.82 -1.70
CA ASN A 27 2.98 14.90 -0.98
C ASN A 27 2.31 14.40 0.32
N ASN A 28 1.62 13.26 0.23
CA ASN A 28 1.00 12.64 1.41
C ASN A 28 2.05 12.16 2.41
N MET A 29 3.19 11.65 1.91
CA MET A 29 4.30 11.20 2.74
C MET A 29 4.91 12.35 3.56
N ASP A 30 5.09 13.52 2.96
CA ASP A 30 5.60 14.71 3.67
C ASP A 30 4.65 15.18 4.76
N THR A 31 3.36 15.21 4.44
CA THR A 31 2.30 15.58 5.39
C THR A 31 2.28 14.61 6.58
N VAL A 32 2.28 13.30 6.31
CA VAL A 32 2.27 12.28 7.37
C VAL A 32 3.56 12.31 8.19
N HIS A 33 4.71 12.51 7.54
CA HIS A 33 6.00 12.61 8.24
C HIS A 33 6.02 13.77 9.23
N ALA A 34 5.54 14.95 8.79
CA ALA A 34 5.42 16.14 9.63
C ALA A 34 4.42 15.93 10.78
N ASN A 35 3.25 15.35 10.50
CA ASN A 35 2.22 15.05 11.51
C ASN A 35 2.76 14.15 12.63
N TRP A 36 3.65 13.21 12.31
CA TRP A 36 4.19 12.26 13.28
C TRP A 36 5.46 12.75 14.00
N GLU A 37 6.10 13.83 13.55
CA GLU A 37 7.37 14.35 14.07
C GLU A 37 7.30 14.68 15.57
N GLY A 38 6.23 15.34 15.99
CA GLY A 38 6.04 15.78 17.38
C GLY A 38 5.63 14.69 18.37
N SER A 39 5.22 13.51 17.89
CA SER A 39 4.71 12.45 18.78
C SER A 39 5.85 11.61 19.38
N ARG A 40 6.02 11.71 20.70
CA ARG A 40 6.97 10.88 21.46
C ARG A 40 6.60 9.41 21.42
N THR A 41 5.31 9.10 21.41
CA THR A 41 4.72 7.76 21.37
C THR A 41 4.93 7.10 20.00
N LEU A 42 4.90 7.88 18.92
CA LEU A 42 5.13 7.38 17.56
C LEU A 42 6.60 7.31 17.17
N ARG A 43 7.53 7.95 17.88
CA ARG A 43 8.95 8.03 17.52
C ARG A 43 9.53 6.72 16.97
N LYS A 44 9.40 5.61 17.72
CA LYS A 44 9.93 4.29 17.28
C LYS A 44 9.24 3.78 16.01
N PHE A 45 7.92 3.90 15.96
CA PHE A 45 7.12 3.46 14.81
C PHE A 45 7.43 4.31 13.58
N ARG A 46 7.44 5.64 13.70
CA ARG A 46 7.82 6.61 12.66
C ARG A 46 9.19 6.27 12.08
N THR A 47 10.21 6.13 12.93
CA THR A 47 11.56 5.77 12.48
C THR A 47 11.58 4.45 11.71
N TYR A 48 10.92 3.41 12.23
CA TYR A 48 10.84 2.13 11.53
C TYR A 48 10.11 2.26 10.18
N PHE A 49 8.97 2.94 10.18
CA PHE A 49 8.11 3.11 9.02
C PHE A 49 8.84 3.85 7.89
N PHE A 50 9.45 5.00 8.19
CA PHE A 50 10.12 5.85 7.21
C PHE A 50 11.55 5.44 6.87
N ASN A 51 12.15 4.47 7.56
CA ASN A 51 13.42 3.86 7.13
C ASN A 51 13.21 2.56 6.37
N THR A 52 12.14 1.82 6.65
CA THR A 52 11.96 0.44 6.18
C THR A 52 10.82 0.28 5.20
N LEU A 53 9.63 0.78 5.56
CA LEU A 53 8.40 0.51 4.82
C LEU A 53 8.21 1.51 3.67
N LEU A 54 8.34 2.80 3.96
CA LEU A 54 8.25 3.91 3.00
C LEU A 54 9.50 4.78 3.18
N PRO A 55 10.64 4.41 2.56
CA PRO A 55 11.95 4.95 2.93
C PRO A 55 12.11 6.42 2.54
N TYR A 56 11.66 7.32 3.39
CA TYR A 56 11.66 8.79 3.22
C TYR A 56 13.04 9.35 2.87
N PRO A 57 14.13 8.98 3.58
CA PRO A 57 15.45 9.51 3.26
C PRO A 57 15.92 9.12 1.86
N VAL A 58 15.55 7.93 1.38
CA VAL A 58 15.97 7.41 0.07
C VAL A 58 15.30 8.18 -1.05
N VAL A 59 14.05 8.60 -0.87
CA VAL A 59 13.30 9.43 -1.84
C VAL A 59 14.01 10.77 -2.08
N TYR A 60 14.58 11.36 -1.04
CA TYR A 60 15.19 12.69 -1.10
C TYR A 60 16.72 12.68 -1.26
N SER A 61 17.39 11.56 -1.01
CA SER A 61 18.87 11.45 -1.11
C SER A 61 19.34 10.70 -2.35
N THR A 62 18.47 9.90 -2.97
CA THR A 62 18.78 9.15 -4.18
C THR A 62 17.64 9.40 -5.15
N ASN A 63 17.90 9.54 -6.46
CA ASN A 63 16.85 9.68 -7.48
C ASN A 63 15.94 8.42 -7.61
N ARG A 64 15.81 7.60 -6.57
CA ARG A 64 14.88 6.49 -6.45
C ARG A 64 13.64 6.98 -5.70
N GLY A 65 12.53 7.13 -6.41
CA GLY A 65 11.25 7.50 -5.81
C GLY A 65 10.71 6.48 -4.78
N PRO A 66 9.59 6.78 -4.09
CA PRO A 66 9.06 6.08 -2.90
C PRO A 66 8.69 4.59 -3.09
N ARG A 67 9.02 3.97 -4.23
CA ARG A 67 8.58 2.63 -4.64
C ARG A 67 7.05 2.58 -4.60
N PHE A 68 6.42 3.56 -5.25
CA PHE A 68 4.97 3.76 -5.28
C PHE A 68 4.18 2.45 -5.46
N TRP A 69 4.65 1.59 -6.37
CA TRP A 69 4.08 0.27 -6.66
C TRP A 69 3.96 -0.68 -5.44
N LYS A 70 4.78 -0.53 -4.38
CA LYS A 70 4.69 -1.32 -3.13
C LYS A 70 3.57 -0.85 -2.22
N TRP A 71 3.20 0.41 -2.34
CA TRP A 71 2.26 1.12 -1.48
C TRP A 71 0.85 1.16 -2.05
N GLN A 72 0.69 0.90 -3.35
CA GLN A 72 -0.61 0.74 -3.97
C GLN A 72 -1.39 -0.44 -3.36
N VAL A 73 -2.62 -0.16 -2.93
CA VAL A 73 -3.61 -1.17 -2.62
C VAL A 73 -4.45 -1.41 -3.86
N PHE A 74 -4.42 -2.66 -4.31
CA PHE A 74 -5.32 -3.17 -5.34
C PHE A 74 -6.49 -3.85 -4.64
N HIS A 75 -7.61 -3.96 -5.34
CA HIS A 75 -8.76 -4.64 -4.79
C HIS A 75 -9.23 -5.76 -5.70
N SER A 76 -9.52 -6.90 -5.08
CA SER A 76 -9.95 -8.09 -5.81
C SER A 76 -11.33 -7.88 -6.36
N HIS A 77 -11.72 -8.79 -7.27
CA HIS A 77 -13.06 -8.78 -7.79
C HIS A 77 -14.14 -8.84 -6.67
N ARG A 78 -13.75 -9.33 -5.48
CA ARG A 78 -14.59 -9.50 -4.29
C ARG A 78 -14.49 -8.35 -3.29
N GLY A 79 -13.70 -7.31 -3.60
CA GLY A 79 -13.45 -6.17 -2.72
C GLY A 79 -12.43 -6.42 -1.61
N CYS A 80 -11.62 -7.48 -1.70
CA CYS A 80 -10.52 -7.69 -0.77
C CYS A 80 -9.32 -6.86 -1.18
N SER A 81 -8.80 -6.03 -0.28
CA SER A 81 -7.51 -5.35 -0.46
C SER A 81 -6.38 -6.37 -0.61
N TYR A 82 -5.66 -6.31 -1.71
CA TYR A 82 -4.37 -6.97 -1.92
C TYR A 82 -3.35 -5.92 -2.38
N THR A 83 -2.08 -6.22 -2.29
CA THR A 83 -1.05 -5.30 -2.78
C THR A 83 -0.27 -6.01 -3.88
N ASN A 84 0.21 -5.30 -4.89
CA ASN A 84 1.19 -5.83 -5.85
C ASN A 84 2.60 -5.91 -5.25
N ASN A 85 2.70 -5.96 -3.93
CA ASN A 85 3.99 -6.09 -3.27
C ASN A 85 4.40 -7.57 -3.34
N PRO A 86 5.46 -7.93 -4.09
CA PRO A 86 5.93 -9.30 -4.25
C PRO A 86 6.22 -9.90 -2.89
N ASN A 87 6.70 -9.09 -1.94
CA ASN A 87 6.99 -9.57 -0.59
C ASN A 87 5.70 -9.94 0.15
N LYS A 88 4.63 -9.16 0.03
CA LYS A 88 3.34 -9.51 0.67
C LYS A 88 2.71 -10.73 -0.01
N HIS A 89 2.81 -10.84 -1.34
CA HIS A 89 2.30 -12.01 -2.08
C HIS A 89 3.08 -13.27 -1.75
N PHE A 90 4.40 -13.20 -1.75
CA PHE A 90 5.29 -14.30 -1.35
C PHE A 90 5.06 -14.68 0.10
N ASN A 91 5.02 -13.72 1.03
CA ASN A 91 4.77 -13.99 2.45
C ASN A 91 3.39 -14.62 2.68
N ARG A 92 2.38 -14.24 1.91
CA ARG A 92 1.07 -14.88 1.94
C ARG A 92 1.15 -16.33 1.45
N LYS A 93 1.72 -16.56 0.27
CA LYS A 93 1.89 -17.92 -0.28
C LYS A 93 2.72 -18.81 0.65
N LEU A 94 3.77 -18.27 1.26
CA LEU A 94 4.59 -18.96 2.25
C LEU A 94 3.78 -19.33 3.49
N LYS A 95 3.02 -18.38 4.05
CA LYS A 95 2.12 -18.63 5.19
C LYS A 95 1.07 -19.70 4.88
N ASP A 96 0.53 -19.69 3.67
CA ASP A 96 -0.46 -20.67 3.24
C ASP A 96 0.21 -22.06 3.02
N ALA A 97 1.40 -22.13 2.40
CA ALA A 97 2.16 -23.37 2.19
C ALA A 97 2.56 -24.04 3.51
N ILE A 98 3.03 -23.28 4.49
CA ILE A 98 3.40 -23.83 5.81
C ILE A 98 2.17 -24.11 6.70
N GLY A 99 0.95 -23.81 6.24
CA GLY A 99 -0.28 -23.97 7.02
C GLY A 99 -0.39 -23.02 8.22
N ARG A 100 0.35 -21.90 8.20
CA ARG A 100 0.44 -20.91 9.29
C ARG A 100 0.88 -21.49 10.65
N VAL A 101 1.54 -22.64 10.64
CA VAL A 101 2.12 -23.26 11.85
C VAL A 101 3.63 -23.10 11.90
N LYS A 102 4.20 -23.14 13.10
CA LYS A 102 5.66 -23.19 13.27
C LYS A 102 6.19 -24.51 12.71
N LYS A 103 7.25 -24.46 11.92
CA LYS A 103 7.95 -25.62 11.36
C LYS A 103 9.38 -25.64 11.88
N HIS A 104 9.92 -26.84 12.06
CA HIS A 104 11.37 -27.02 12.29
C HIS A 104 12.16 -26.55 11.06
N VAL A 105 13.36 -26.00 11.24
CA VAL A 105 14.12 -25.29 10.19
C VAL A 105 14.27 -26.11 8.89
N PRO A 106 14.75 -27.36 8.90
CA PRO A 106 14.77 -28.24 7.73
C PRO A 106 13.45 -28.33 6.96
N HIS A 107 12.33 -28.50 7.67
CA HIS A 107 11.01 -28.60 7.04
C HIS A 107 10.57 -27.26 6.44
N LEU A 108 10.90 -26.14 7.12
CA LEU A 108 10.64 -24.81 6.59
C LEU A 108 11.42 -24.58 5.28
N VAL A 109 12.70 -24.95 5.24
CA VAL A 109 13.54 -24.84 4.03
C VAL A 109 12.97 -25.67 2.88
N GLN A 110 12.53 -26.90 3.15
CA GLN A 110 11.90 -27.74 2.13
C GLN A 110 10.60 -27.13 1.57
N GLU A 111 9.72 -26.62 2.43
CA GLU A 111 8.48 -25.97 1.98
C GLU A 111 8.75 -24.68 1.20
N VAL A 112 9.75 -23.89 1.61
CA VAL A 112 10.21 -22.71 0.86
C VAL A 112 10.73 -23.13 -0.52
N ALA A 113 11.56 -24.17 -0.61
CA ALA A 113 12.11 -24.64 -1.89
C ALA A 113 11.03 -25.12 -2.86
N LYS A 114 10.07 -25.93 -2.38
CA LYS A 114 8.90 -26.36 -3.16
C LYS A 114 8.08 -25.16 -3.65
N LEU A 115 7.86 -24.18 -2.78
CA LEU A 115 7.11 -22.97 -3.13
C LEU A 115 7.84 -22.14 -4.19
N VAL A 116 9.16 -21.96 -4.07
CA VAL A 116 9.97 -21.23 -5.04
C VAL A 116 9.91 -21.90 -6.41
N GLN A 117 10.05 -23.23 -6.46
CA GLN A 117 9.93 -24.00 -7.72
C GLN A 117 8.52 -23.88 -8.33
N TYR A 118 7.48 -23.90 -7.51
CA TYR A 118 6.11 -23.70 -7.98
C TYR A 118 5.87 -22.29 -8.53
N ILE A 119 6.40 -21.25 -7.85
CA ILE A 119 6.23 -19.87 -8.31
C ILE A 119 7.05 -19.61 -9.58
N SER A 120 8.26 -20.18 -9.70
CA SER A 120 9.13 -19.98 -10.87
C SER A 120 8.55 -20.57 -12.16
N THR A 121 7.67 -21.57 -12.04
CA THR A 121 6.98 -22.19 -13.18
C THR A 121 5.67 -21.51 -13.53
N GLN A 122 5.18 -20.57 -12.72
CA GLN A 122 3.90 -19.88 -12.90
C GLN A 122 4.12 -18.45 -13.41
N ALA A 123 3.74 -18.18 -14.67
CA ALA A 123 3.68 -16.83 -15.22
C ALA A 123 2.42 -16.10 -14.70
N THR A 124 2.43 -15.64 -13.44
CA THR A 124 1.32 -14.82 -12.92
C THR A 124 1.55 -13.37 -13.34
N PRO A 125 0.70 -12.79 -14.23
CA PRO A 125 0.87 -11.40 -14.64
C PRO A 125 0.59 -10.46 -13.47
N TRP A 126 1.40 -9.40 -13.38
CA TRP A 126 1.16 -8.31 -12.43
C TRP A 126 -0.10 -7.53 -12.83
N VAL A 127 -0.89 -7.15 -11.84
CA VAL A 127 -2.10 -6.36 -12.07
C VAL A 127 -1.69 -4.93 -12.42
N GLN A 128 -1.88 -4.51 -13.67
CA GLN A 128 -1.42 -3.19 -14.12
C GLN A 128 -2.35 -2.05 -13.70
N HIS A 129 -3.63 -2.33 -13.49
CA HIS A 129 -4.63 -1.32 -13.11
C HIS A 129 -5.50 -1.81 -11.94
N PRO A 130 -5.84 -0.93 -10.98
CA PRO A 130 -6.78 -1.27 -9.91
C PRO A 130 -8.14 -1.61 -10.50
N VAL A 131 -8.63 -2.82 -10.25
CA VAL A 131 -9.94 -3.27 -10.72
C VAL A 131 -11.00 -2.91 -9.67
N GLN A 132 -11.84 -1.93 -9.98
CA GLN A 132 -12.97 -1.56 -9.14
C GLN A 132 -14.16 -2.48 -9.42
N THR A 133 -14.73 -3.07 -8.36
CA THR A 133 -15.89 -3.97 -8.52
C THR A 133 -17.18 -3.37 -8.03
N GLU A 134 -18.29 -3.85 -8.57
CA GLU A 134 -19.63 -3.40 -8.15
C GLU A 134 -19.88 -3.56 -6.65
N ARG A 135 -19.33 -4.62 -6.04
CA ARG A 135 -19.41 -4.79 -4.58
C ARG A 135 -18.66 -3.70 -3.83
N MET A 136 -17.49 -3.29 -4.32
CA MET A 136 -16.74 -2.20 -3.72
C MET A 136 -17.42 -0.86 -3.90
N LYS A 137 -17.95 -0.58 -5.09
CA LYS A 137 -18.75 0.62 -5.34
C LYS A 137 -19.93 0.69 -4.35
N LYS A 138 -20.66 -0.42 -4.17
CA LYS A 138 -21.73 -0.53 -3.18
C LYS A 138 -21.27 -0.31 -1.74
N TYR A 139 -20.14 -0.90 -1.34
CA TYR A 139 -19.61 -0.72 0.03
C TYR A 139 -19.11 0.70 0.28
N PHE A 140 -18.41 1.30 -0.69
CA PHE A 140 -17.97 2.68 -0.66
C PHE A 140 -19.15 3.65 -0.56
N ASN A 141 -20.19 3.45 -1.38
CA ASN A 141 -21.43 4.24 -1.32
C ASN A 141 -22.12 4.09 0.04
N LYS A 142 -22.17 2.87 0.59
CA LYS A 142 -22.73 2.64 1.93
C LYS A 142 -21.92 3.37 3.02
N LEU A 143 -20.60 3.42 2.92
CA LEU A 143 -19.77 4.15 3.88
C LEU A 143 -19.92 5.67 3.74
N LEU A 144 -20.10 6.17 2.51
CA LEU A 144 -20.45 7.55 2.20
C LEU A 144 -21.80 7.95 2.81
N GLU A 145 -22.85 7.16 2.56
CA GLU A 145 -24.20 7.36 3.08
C GLU A 145 -24.23 7.40 4.61
N ASN A 146 -23.46 6.51 5.25
CA ASN A 146 -23.36 6.46 6.71
C ASN A 146 -22.44 7.55 7.32
N ARG A 147 -21.95 8.51 6.51
CA ARG A 147 -21.00 9.56 6.91
C ARG A 147 -19.73 9.02 7.60
N ARG A 148 -19.40 7.76 7.35
CA ARG A 148 -18.19 7.09 7.87
C ARG A 148 -16.98 7.32 6.98
N LEU A 149 -17.19 7.79 5.75
CA LEU A 149 -16.17 8.32 4.86
C LEU A 149 -16.44 9.81 4.61
N ARG A 150 -15.54 10.69 5.09
CA ARG A 150 -15.56 12.11 4.74
C ARG A 150 -14.82 12.32 3.42
N VAL A 151 -15.46 11.97 2.31
CA VAL A 151 -14.87 12.11 0.96
C VAL A 151 -14.63 13.57 0.55
N ASN A 152 -15.16 14.53 1.31
CA ASN A 152 -14.91 15.96 1.10
C ASN A 152 -13.61 16.46 1.77
N GLU A 153 -12.94 15.65 2.60
CA GLU A 153 -11.65 15.97 3.21
C GLU A 153 -10.47 15.32 2.47
N VAL A 154 -10.73 14.34 1.59
CA VAL A 154 -9.72 13.88 0.62
C VAL A 154 -9.63 14.95 -0.47
N PRO A 155 -8.46 15.57 -0.72
CA PRO A 155 -8.34 16.56 -1.78
C PRO A 155 -8.75 15.92 -3.11
N ARG A 156 -9.93 16.28 -3.61
CA ARG A 156 -10.31 15.98 -4.99
C ARG A 156 -9.55 16.96 -5.88
N VAL A 157 -8.24 16.77 -6.01
CA VAL A 157 -7.54 17.29 -7.16
C VAL A 157 -8.09 16.50 -8.33
N ARG A 158 -9.05 17.09 -9.05
CA ARG A 158 -9.49 16.57 -10.34
C ARG A 158 -8.21 16.34 -11.15
N PRO A 159 -8.02 15.18 -11.80
CA PRO A 159 -6.93 15.07 -12.76
C PRO A 159 -7.17 16.19 -13.77
N VAL A 160 -6.28 17.17 -13.77
CA VAL A 160 -6.15 18.07 -14.91
C VAL A 160 -5.86 17.12 -16.05
N THR A 161 -6.79 17.01 -16.99
CA THR A 161 -6.57 16.37 -18.27
C THR A 161 -5.32 16.98 -18.88
N SER A 162 -4.18 16.34 -18.69
CA SER A 162 -3.00 16.55 -19.49
C SER A 162 -3.31 15.97 -20.86
N CYS A 163 -3.94 16.79 -21.70
CA CYS A 163 -3.86 16.59 -23.14
C CYS A 163 -2.37 16.64 -23.49
N VAL A 164 -1.82 15.48 -23.86
CA VAL A 164 -0.55 15.43 -24.57
C VAL A 164 -0.80 16.10 -25.91
N LEU A 165 -0.42 17.38 -26.02
CA LEU A 165 -0.29 18.05 -27.32
C LEU A 165 0.94 17.43 -27.98
N HIS A 166 0.73 16.62 -29.01
CA HIS A 166 1.76 16.33 -29.98
C HIS A 166 2.02 17.60 -30.78
N LEU A 167 3.19 18.20 -30.59
CA LEU A 167 3.72 19.15 -31.57
C LEU A 167 4.19 18.31 -32.78
N PRO A 168 3.74 18.65 -34.01
CA PRO A 168 4.36 18.10 -35.21
C PRO A 168 5.78 18.67 -35.36
N GLU A 169 6.62 17.87 -36.04
CA GLU A 169 8.06 18.07 -36.29
C GLU A 169 8.47 19.49 -36.68
#